data_AF-A0A549T261-F1
#
_entry.id   AF-A0A549T261-F1
#
_cell.length_a   1.000
_cell.length_b   1.000
_cell.length_c   1.000
_cell.angle_alpha   90.00
_cell.angle_beta   90.00
_cell.angle_gamma   90.00
#
_symmetry.space_group_name_H-M   'P 1'
#
loop_
_entity.id
_entity.type
_entity.pdbx_description
1 polymer ?
#
loop_
_entity_poly.entity_id
_entity_poly.type
_entity_poly.pdbx_seq_one_letter_code
_entity_poly.pdbx_strand_id
1 'polypeptide(L)'
;MYPTLRVIILFTLCPAIPGFSFGAYLWLGIFSEHARRFYLLEVIQAFFAATFLATLGAMAFYGIPAFILSVIYVCLKPRKRLKDIALISIAGGLTALMWRHFVPIPSHPAVGFACGFISSFLMSFLALPAQEQASSA
;
A
#
# COMPACT_ATOMS: atom_id res chain seq x y z
N MET A 1 18.04 8.02 -17.39
CA MET A 1 18.39 6.86 -16.54
C MET A 1 17.13 6.43 -15.76
N TYR A 2 16.79 5.13 -15.70
CA TYR A 2 15.59 4.67 -14.99
C TYR A 2 15.85 4.61 -13.47
N PRO A 3 15.03 5.25 -12.62
CA PRO A 3 15.27 5.29 -11.18
C PRO A 3 14.82 3.98 -10.50
N THR A 4 15.51 2.88 -10.77
CA THR A 4 15.19 1.52 -10.28
C THR A 4 15.02 1.47 -8.76
N LEU A 5 15.97 2.05 -8.03
CA LEU A 5 15.97 2.05 -6.56
C LEU A 5 14.76 2.79 -5.97
N ARG A 6 14.35 3.91 -6.59
CA ARG A 6 13.15 4.65 -6.18
C ARG A 6 11.89 3.81 -6.39
N VAL A 7 11.79 3.11 -7.53
CA VAL A 7 10.63 2.26 -7.85
C VAL A 7 10.52 1.11 -6.86
N ILE A 8 11.62 0.40 -6.57
CA ILE A 8 11.63 -0.71 -5.62
C ILE A 8 11.19 -0.24 -4.23
N ILE A 9 11.80 0.83 -3.72
CA ILE A 9 11.51 1.33 -2.37
C ILE A 9 10.04 1.75 -2.25
N LEU A 10 9.53 2.57 -3.18
CA LEU A 10 8.16 3.07 -3.11
C LEU A 10 7.11 1.95 -3.24
N PHE A 11 7.31 1.00 -4.17
CA PHE A 11 6.36 -0.09 -4.33
C PHE A 11 6.40 -1.08 -3.16
N THR A 12 7.58 -1.34 -2.59
CA THR A 12 7.70 -2.16 -1.37
C THR A 12 7.05 -1.48 -0.16
N LEU A 13 7.01 -0.15 -0.14
CA LEU A 13 6.30 0.66 0.87
C LEU A 13 4.78 0.75 0.65
N CYS A 14 4.24 0.22 -0.47
CA CYS A 14 2.80 0.34 -0.75
C CYS A 14 1.88 -0.26 0.34
N PRO A 15 2.22 -1.39 0.99
CA PRO A 15 1.44 -1.94 2.09
C PRO A 15 1.33 -1.03 3.33
N ALA A 16 2.15 0.02 3.46
CA ALA A 16 2.11 0.88 4.62
C ALA A 16 0.86 1.75 4.62
N ILE A 17 0.40 2.16 3.43
CA ILE A 17 -0.83 2.95 3.28
C ILE A 17 -2.05 2.18 3.84
N PRO A 18 -2.38 0.96 3.34
CA PRO A 18 -3.51 0.21 3.88
C PRO A 18 -3.27 -0.25 5.32
N GLY A 19 -2.01 -0.53 5.72
CA GLY A 19 -1.69 -0.84 7.11
C GLY A 19 -2.01 0.30 8.07
N PHE A 20 -1.65 1.53 7.70
CA PHE A 20 -1.98 2.74 8.46
C PHE A 20 -3.49 2.98 8.53
N SER A 21 -4.18 2.89 7.38
CA SER A 21 -5.64 3.05 7.33
C SER A 21 -6.37 1.99 8.16
N PHE A 22 -5.91 0.74 8.13
CA PHE A 22 -6.47 -0.35 8.91
C PHE A 22 -6.25 -0.15 10.41
N GLY A 23 -5.05 0.28 10.82
CA GLY A 23 -4.77 0.61 12.22
C GLY A 23 -5.62 1.76 12.75
N ALA A 24 -5.86 2.79 11.94
CA ALA A 24 -6.75 3.90 12.30
C ALA A 24 -8.20 3.43 12.46
N TYR A 25 -8.66 2.54 11.57
CA TYR A 25 -9.99 1.94 11.67
C TYR A 25 -10.16 1.06 12.92
N LEU A 26 -9.19 0.18 13.22
CA LEU A 26 -9.20 -0.63 14.43
C LEU A 26 -9.23 0.24 15.68
N TRP A 27 -8.44 1.30 15.70
CA TRP A 27 -8.42 2.23 16.82
C TRP A 27 -9.76 2.96 17.00
N LEU A 28 -10.40 3.40 15.93
CA LEU A 28 -11.74 4.01 16.01
C LEU A 28 -12.77 3.07 16.63
N GLY A 29 -12.74 1.78 16.30
CA GLY A 29 -13.62 0.78 16.91
C GLY A 29 -13.35 0.57 18.40
N ILE A 30 -12.09 0.54 18.82
CA ILE A 30 -11.71 0.44 20.24
C ILE A 30 -12.13 1.71 21.00
N PHE A 31 -11.92 2.88 20.38
CA PHE A 31 -12.27 4.18 20.94
C PHE A 31 -13.78 4.30 21.15
N SER A 32 -14.61 3.88 20.19
CA SER A 32 -16.08 3.97 20.32
C SER A 32 -16.63 3.13 21.46
N GLU A 33 -16.03 1.97 21.74
CA GLU A 33 -16.46 1.07 22.83
C GLU A 33 -16.05 1.59 24.21
N HIS A 34 -14.98 2.37 24.31
CA HIS A 34 -14.34 2.73 25.59
C HIS A 34 -14.20 4.24 25.84
N ALA A 35 -14.93 5.07 25.09
CA ALA A 35 -14.82 6.53 25.06
C ALA A 35 -14.94 7.25 26.43
N ARG A 36 -15.47 6.61 27.47
CA ARG A 36 -15.69 7.22 28.80
C ARG A 36 -14.56 7.01 29.82
N ARG A 37 -13.56 6.18 29.54
CA ARG A 37 -12.54 5.78 30.55
C ARG A 37 -11.11 6.25 30.31
N PHE A 38 -10.80 6.81 29.14
CA PHE A 38 -9.41 7.10 28.78
C PHE A 38 -9.01 8.56 28.98
N TYR A 39 -7.78 8.75 29.45
CA TYR A 39 -7.11 10.05 29.44
C TYR A 39 -6.62 10.39 28.02
N LEU A 40 -6.63 11.68 27.65
CA LEU A 40 -6.21 12.14 26.31
C LEU A 40 -4.84 11.60 25.87
N LEU A 41 -3.91 11.46 26.81
CA LEU A 41 -2.55 10.99 26.52
C LEU A 41 -2.52 9.49 26.17
N GLU A 42 -3.33 8.68 26.85
CA GLU A 42 -3.50 7.25 26.55
C GLU A 42 -4.17 7.04 25.19
N VAL A 43 -5.15 7.89 24.86
CA VAL A 43 -5.86 7.88 23.57
C VAL A 43 -4.88 8.12 22.41
N ILE A 44 -4.01 9.12 22.54
CA ILE A 44 -2.98 9.43 21.53
C ILE A 44 -1.94 8.31 21.43
N GLN A 45 -1.45 7.81 22.57
CA GLN A 45 -0.46 6.74 22.58
C GLN A 45 -1.01 5.44 21.97
N ALA A 46 -2.25 5.07 22.29
CA ALA A 46 -2.91 3.90 21.74
C ALA A 46 -3.14 4.04 20.21
N PHE A 47 -3.46 5.23 19.72
CA PHE A 47 -3.59 5.49 18.28
C PHE A 47 -2.28 5.24 17.55
N PHE A 48 -1.19 5.83 18.04
CA PHE A 48 0.13 5.63 17.47
C PHE A 48 0.59 4.18 17.53
N ALA A 49 0.37 3.51 18.67
CA ALA A 49 0.73 2.09 18.82
C ALA A 49 -0.07 1.19 17.86
N ALA A 50 -1.39 1.38 17.76
CA ALA A 50 -2.26 0.58 16.90
C ALA A 50 -1.94 0.79 15.41
N THR A 51 -1.77 2.04 14.97
CA THR A 51 -1.42 2.36 13.59
C THR A 51 -0.02 1.87 13.23
N PHE A 52 0.95 2.03 14.13
CA PHE A 52 2.32 1.55 13.90
C PHE A 52 2.40 0.04 13.81
N LEU A 53 1.78 -0.69 14.75
CA LEU A 53 1.73 -2.16 14.73
C LEU A 53 0.99 -2.69 13.50
N ALA A 54 -0.13 -2.08 13.12
CA ALA A 54 -0.86 -2.46 11.90
C ALA A 54 -0.02 -2.22 10.64
N THR A 55 0.74 -1.13 10.58
CA THR A 55 1.64 -0.82 9.46
C THR A 55 2.80 -1.82 9.38
N LEU A 56 3.42 -2.14 10.51
CA LEU A 56 4.48 -3.15 10.57
C LEU A 56 3.95 -4.55 10.21
N GLY A 57 2.76 -4.91 10.69
CA GLY A 57 2.10 -6.16 10.31
C GLY A 57 1.83 -6.21 8.80
N ALA A 58 1.26 -5.14 8.24
CA ALA A 58 1.02 -5.06 6.80
C ALA A 58 2.33 -5.18 6.00
N MET A 59 3.42 -4.55 6.45
CA MET A 59 4.75 -4.70 5.84
C MET A 59 5.29 -6.12 5.94
N ALA A 60 5.18 -6.75 7.11
CA ALA A 60 5.70 -8.11 7.31
C ALA A 60 4.94 -9.13 6.44
N PHE A 61 3.62 -9.01 6.35
CA PHE A 61 2.79 -9.96 5.61
C PHE A 61 2.69 -9.67 4.11
N TYR A 62 2.54 -8.40 3.72
CA TYR A 62 2.35 -7.99 2.32
C TYR A 62 3.60 -7.37 1.68
N GLY A 63 4.69 -7.21 2.43
CA GLY A 63 5.96 -6.73 1.88
C GLY A 63 6.60 -7.69 0.89
N ILE A 64 6.48 -9.00 1.11
CA ILE A 64 6.99 -10.04 0.19
C ILE A 64 6.34 -9.94 -1.20
N PRO A 65 5.00 -10.00 -1.34
CA PRO A 65 4.38 -9.88 -2.66
C PRO A 65 4.62 -8.51 -3.28
N ALA A 66 4.63 -7.43 -2.49
CA ALA A 66 4.95 -6.10 -2.97
C ALA A 66 6.38 -5.99 -3.52
N PHE A 67 7.35 -6.62 -2.85
CA PHE A 67 8.74 -6.69 -3.29
C PHE A 67 8.86 -7.46 -4.60
N ILE A 68 8.25 -8.65 -4.71
CA ILE A 68 8.23 -9.45 -5.94
C ILE A 68 7.66 -8.63 -7.11
N LEU A 69 6.52 -7.95 -6.89
CA LEU A 69 5.91 -7.08 -7.89
C LEU A 69 6.85 -5.94 -8.31
N SER A 70 7.54 -5.33 -7.35
CA SER A 70 8.48 -4.24 -7.60
C SER A 70 9.67 -4.67 -8.47
N VAL A 71 10.18 -5.89 -8.28
CA VAL A 71 11.24 -6.48 -9.11
C VAL A 71 10.73 -6.70 -10.52
N ILE A 72 9.52 -7.24 -10.68
CA ILE A 72 8.88 -7.42 -11.99
C ILE A 72 8.74 -6.06 -12.70
N TYR A 73 8.32 -5.01 -11.98
CA TYR A 73 8.23 -3.67 -12.54
C TYR A 73 9.58 -3.14 -12.99
N VAL A 74 10.67 -3.35 -12.23
CA VAL A 74 12.01 -2.95 -12.69
C VAL A 74 12.43 -3.66 -13.97
N CYS A 75 12.09 -4.93 -14.14
CA CYS A 75 12.36 -5.67 -15.38
C CYS A 75 11.55 -5.11 -16.57
N LEU A 76 10.29 -4.77 -16.36
CA LEU A 76 9.40 -4.22 -17.40
C LEU A 76 9.64 -2.74 -17.71
N LYS A 77 10.33 -2.01 -16.82
CA LYS A 77 10.63 -0.57 -16.93
C LYS A 77 9.40 0.28 -17.29
N PRO A 78 8.27 0.18 -16.57
CA PRO A 78 7.07 0.96 -16.83
C PRO A 78 7.39 2.46 -16.72
N ARG A 79 6.75 3.27 -17.56
CA ARG A 79 6.86 4.74 -17.54
C ARG A 79 5.53 5.34 -17.08
N LYS A 80 5.47 6.65 -16.85
CA LYS A 80 4.21 7.37 -16.59
C LYS A 80 3.28 7.41 -17.82
N ARG A 81 2.80 6.24 -18.24
CA ARG A 81 1.75 6.06 -19.25
C ARG A 81 0.50 5.57 -18.54
N LEU A 82 -0.67 6.05 -18.96
CA LEU A 82 -1.95 5.62 -18.41
C LEU A 82 -2.10 4.08 -18.44
N LYS A 83 -1.63 3.43 -19.50
CA LYS A 83 -1.63 1.97 -19.65
C LYS A 83 -0.80 1.28 -18.56
N ASP A 84 0.42 1.77 -18.33
CA ASP A 84 1.34 1.21 -17.33
C ASP A 84 0.80 1.42 -15.91
N ILE A 85 0.25 2.61 -15.64
CA ILE A 85 -0.39 2.96 -14.37
C ILE A 85 -1.60 2.05 -14.10
N ALA A 86 -2.48 1.87 -15.09
CA ALA A 86 -3.64 1.00 -14.97
C ALA A 86 -3.22 -0.46 -14.71
N LEU A 87 -2.22 -0.95 -15.44
CA LEU A 87 -1.70 -2.31 -15.26
C LEU A 87 -1.12 -2.50 -13.85
N ILE A 88 -0.30 -1.57 -13.37
CA ILE A 88 0.28 -1.63 -12.02
C ILE A 88 -0.81 -1.59 -10.94
N SER A 89 -1.82 -0.75 -11.13
CA SER A 89 -2.93 -0.63 -10.18
C SER A 89 -3.76 -1.92 -10.12
N ILE A 90 -4.11 -2.49 -11.28
CA ILE A 90 -4.84 -3.76 -11.36
C ILE A 90 -4.00 -4.90 -10.77
N ALA A 91 -2.71 -4.99 -11.11
CA ALA A 91 -1.80 -5.99 -10.59
C ALA A 91 -1.67 -5.90 -9.05
N GLY A 92 -1.62 -4.70 -8.49
CA GLY A 92 -1.64 -4.48 -7.05
C GLY A 92 -2.93 -4.98 -6.37
N GLY A 93 -4.08 -4.64 -6.95
CA GLY A 93 -5.38 -5.12 -6.46
C GLY A 93 -5.53 -6.65 -6.55
N LEU A 94 -5.13 -7.25 -7.66
CA LEU A 94 -5.14 -8.71 -7.85
C LEU A 94 -4.19 -9.41 -6.89
N THR A 95 -2.98 -8.88 -6.69
CA THR A 95 -2.02 -9.42 -5.74
C THR A 95 -2.58 -9.40 -4.32
N ALA A 96 -3.25 -8.31 -3.92
CA ALA A 96 -3.93 -8.24 -2.63
C ALA A 96 -5.05 -9.28 -2.48
N LEU A 97 -5.85 -9.51 -3.53
CA LEU A 97 -6.86 -10.57 -3.56
C LEU A 97 -6.26 -11.98 -3.47
N MET A 98 -5.21 -12.26 -4.23
CA MET A 98 -4.53 -13.56 -4.20
C MET A 98 -3.89 -13.81 -2.83
N TRP A 99 -3.24 -12.80 -2.27
CA TRP A 99 -2.53 -12.91 -0.99
C TRP A 99 -3.47 -13.11 0.21
N ARG A 100 -4.75 -12.71 0.08
CA ARG A 100 -5.79 -12.99 1.08
C ARG A 100 -5.95 -14.49 1.37
N HIS A 101 -5.68 -15.37 0.42
CA HIS A 101 -5.73 -16.82 0.66
C HIS A 101 -4.65 -17.29 1.65
N PHE A 102 -3.53 -16.57 1.73
CA PHE A 102 -2.44 -16.86 2.66
C PHE A 102 -2.59 -16.11 3.99
N VAL A 103 -3.16 -14.90 3.95
CA VAL A 103 -3.41 -14.06 5.13
C VAL A 103 -4.91 -13.75 5.23
N PRO A 104 -5.68 -14.57 5.95
CA PRO A 104 -7.13 -14.40 6.04
C PRO A 104 -7.47 -13.21 6.95
N ILE A 105 -7.60 -12.02 6.35
CA ILE A 105 -8.15 -10.85 7.02
C ILE A 105 -9.68 -10.89 6.89
N PRO A 106 -10.45 -10.76 7.98
CA PRO A 106 -11.91 -10.70 7.96
C PRO A 106 -12.37 -9.35 7.39
N SER A 107 -12.31 -9.22 6.06
CA SER A 107 -12.76 -8.04 5.32
C SER A 107 -13.49 -8.46 4.05
N HIS A 108 -14.29 -7.60 3.45
CA HIS A 108 -14.91 -7.91 2.16
C HIS A 108 -13.84 -7.95 1.04
N PRO A 109 -13.86 -8.91 0.09
CA PRO A 109 -12.84 -9.03 -0.96
C PRO A 109 -12.61 -7.74 -1.76
N ALA A 110 -13.69 -7.01 -2.04
CA ALA A 110 -13.62 -5.71 -2.71
C ALA A 110 -12.77 -4.67 -1.97
N VAL A 111 -12.74 -4.71 -0.63
CA VAL A 111 -11.93 -3.78 0.18
C VAL A 111 -10.45 -4.08 0.00
N GLY A 112 -10.05 -5.36 0.05
CA GLY A 112 -8.68 -5.78 -0.19
C GLY A 112 -8.19 -5.39 -1.60
N PHE A 113 -9.03 -5.62 -2.61
CA PHE A 113 -8.74 -5.19 -3.98
C PHE A 113 -8.59 -3.67 -4.07
N ALA A 114 -9.55 -2.91 -3.54
CA ALA A 114 -9.53 -1.45 -3.60
C ALA A 114 -8.30 -0.86 -2.90
N CYS A 115 -7.94 -1.38 -1.72
CA CYS A 115 -6.72 -0.99 -1.01
C CYS A 115 -5.45 -1.26 -1.84
N GLY A 116 -5.34 -2.45 -2.45
CA GLY A 116 -4.20 -2.79 -3.32
C GLY A 116 -4.15 -1.93 -4.59
N PHE A 117 -5.31 -1.67 -5.20
CA PHE A 117 -5.43 -0.85 -6.39
C PHE A 117 -5.06 0.61 -6.12
N ILE A 118 -5.66 1.22 -5.10
CA ILE A 118 -5.47 2.63 -4.76
C ILE A 118 -4.03 2.90 -4.31
N SER A 119 -3.46 2.04 -3.45
CA SER A 119 -2.07 2.19 -3.00
C SER A 119 -1.08 2.05 -4.15
N SER A 120 -1.29 1.10 -5.06
CA SER A 120 -0.44 0.90 -6.24
C SER A 120 -0.60 2.02 -7.26
N PHE A 121 -1.82 2.55 -7.41
CA PHE A 121 -2.10 3.73 -8.23
C PHE A 121 -1.33 4.95 -7.69
N LEU A 122 -1.49 5.29 -6.41
CA LEU A 122 -0.75 6.38 -5.75
C LEU A 122 0.77 6.23 -5.92
N MET A 123 1.29 5.02 -5.67
CA MET A 123 2.72 4.76 -5.82
C MET A 123 3.19 4.86 -7.27
N SER A 124 2.38 4.45 -8.25
CA SER A 124 2.72 4.61 -9.67
C SER A 124 2.86 6.09 -10.07
N PHE A 125 2.03 6.99 -9.54
CA PHE A 125 2.16 8.43 -9.78
C PHE A 125 3.43 9.03 -9.15
N LEU A 126 3.83 8.55 -7.98
CA LEU A 126 4.98 9.06 -7.24
C LEU A 126 6.32 8.44 -7.67
N ALA A 127 6.32 7.17 -8.07
CA ALA A 127 7.52 6.38 -8.33
C ALA A 127 7.96 6.40 -9.80
N LEU A 128 7.01 6.42 -10.74
CA LEU A 128 7.34 6.29 -12.16
C LEU A 128 7.99 7.57 -12.71
N PRO A 129 9.03 7.46 -13.54
CA PRO A 129 9.59 8.61 -14.26
C PRO A 129 8.60 9.11 -15.32
N ALA A 130 8.60 10.43 -15.56
CA ALA A 130 7.88 11.03 -16.68
C ALA A 130 8.33 10.39 -17.99
N GLN A 131 7.45 10.36 -19.01
CA GLN A 131 7.87 9.96 -20.33
C GLN A 131 9.01 10.88 -20.75
N GLU A 132 10.15 10.30 -21.11
CA GLU A 132 11.17 10.99 -21.90
C GLU A 132 10.44 11.46 -23.15
N GLN A 133 10.08 12.74 -23.19
CA GLN A 133 9.65 13.38 -24.41
C GLN A 133 10.81 13.15 -25.36
N ALA A 134 10.59 12.32 -26.38
CA ALA A 134 11.46 12.34 -27.53
C ALA A 134 11.52 13.80 -27.95
N SER A 135 12.69 14.42 -27.79
CA SER A 135 13.05 15.65 -28.45
C SER A 135 12.71 15.44 -29.92
N SER A 136 11.54 15.93 -30.34
CA SER A 136 11.24 16.13 -31.75
C SER A 136 12.15 17.24 -32.21
N ALA A 137 13.34 16.85 -32.65
CA ALA A 137 14.13 17.59 -33.62
C ALA A 137 13.50 17.41 -35.01
#